data_AF-A0A918M7T0-F1
#
_entry.id   AF-A0A918M7T0-F1
#
_cell.length_a   1.000
_cell.length_b   1.000
_cell.length_c   1.000
_cell.angle_alpha   90.00
_cell.angle_beta   90.00
_cell.angle_gamma   90.00
#
_symmetry.space_group_name_H-M   'P 1'
#
loop_
_entity.id
_entity.type
_entity.pdbx_description
1 polymer ?
#
loop_
_entity_poly.entity_id
_entity_poly.type
_entity_poly.pdbx_seq_one_letter_code
_entity_poly.pdbx_strand_id
1 'polypeptide(L)'
;MPKKRNAAQRIGAIGEDRFRLSCQENFIIPNKVEHDFGFDFLCQPDLAAGFDKIGPVAGVFVGFSVRATDRNDGRIRLNPADAECLLAAQFPTGLALVKLDGPKSAHVYFRMMGAAFIVELSEFLASAKKSKHFHPKDMRPVAEIRDAIGEVSAPGYLEQVRADAARKIAEPITGPVQIQIHRDADSQATLITSLDMYAWCEQGTPAEQEALYLATFGEPVGSDQRMRELALSGKVMGAWRICPSRMCWPVSSWTIPPGCASRPRLCPQNYRCCVPPTSTTSATYTLRASPLPFPPGLSRTVSART
;
A
#
# COMPACT_ATOMS: atom_id res chain seq x y z
N MET A 1 11.93 44.53 16.06
CA MET A 1 11.44 43.61 17.12
C MET A 1 12.28 42.32 17.10
N PRO A 2 12.78 41.82 18.23
CA PRO A 2 13.52 40.55 18.26
C PRO A 2 12.60 39.37 17.88
N LYS A 3 13.11 38.45 17.05
CA LYS A 3 12.38 37.22 16.68
C LYS A 3 12.18 36.36 17.94
N LYS A 4 10.93 35.96 18.22
CA LYS A 4 10.59 35.07 19.33
C LYS A 4 10.63 33.61 18.85
N ARG A 5 11.22 32.73 19.65
CA ARG A 5 11.28 31.29 19.38
C ARG A 5 10.33 30.53 20.30
N ASN A 6 9.38 29.80 19.72
CA ASN A 6 8.39 29.02 20.46
C ASN A 6 9.06 27.80 21.14
N ALA A 7 8.47 27.31 22.24
CA ALA A 7 8.92 26.11 22.96
C ALA A 7 8.97 24.87 22.03
N ALA A 8 7.94 24.68 21.19
CA ALA A 8 7.92 23.58 20.22
C ALA A 8 9.11 23.62 19.24
N GLN A 9 9.51 24.81 18.79
CA GLN A 9 10.69 25.00 17.93
C GLN A 9 12.02 24.77 18.66
N ARG A 10 12.04 24.90 19.99
CA ARG A 10 13.20 24.54 20.81
C ARG A 10 13.30 23.04 20.99
N ILE A 11 12.19 22.39 21.35
CA ILE A 11 12.09 20.93 21.49
C ILE A 11 12.46 20.24 20.19
N GLY A 12 11.91 20.69 19.05
CA GLY A 12 12.22 20.14 17.72
C GLY A 12 13.71 20.17 17.40
N ALA A 13 14.35 21.33 17.51
CA ALA A 13 15.77 21.45 17.19
C ALA A 13 16.67 20.64 18.15
N ILE A 14 16.38 20.65 19.45
CA ILE A 14 17.12 19.81 20.42
C ILE A 14 16.95 18.34 20.06
N GLY A 15 15.74 17.93 19.69
CA GLY A 15 15.45 16.57 19.27
C GLY A 15 16.20 16.16 18.00
N GLU A 16 16.23 17.01 16.97
CA GLU A 16 17.02 16.78 15.76
C GLU A 16 18.51 16.65 16.05
N ASP A 17 19.07 17.51 16.91
CA ASP A 17 20.47 17.42 17.32
C ASP A 17 20.75 16.13 18.08
N ARG A 18 19.83 15.69 18.94
CA ARG A 18 19.94 14.41 19.66
C ARG A 18 19.84 13.22 18.72
N PHE A 19 18.93 13.26 17.75
CA PHE A 19 18.84 12.23 16.71
C PHE A 19 20.14 12.14 15.90
N ARG A 20 20.71 13.28 15.50
CA ARG A 20 22.00 13.34 14.80
C ARG A 20 23.11 12.67 15.60
N LEU A 21 23.25 13.02 16.87
CA LEU A 21 24.26 12.43 17.76
C LEU A 21 24.05 10.92 17.91
N SER A 22 22.82 10.46 18.15
CA SER A 22 22.54 9.03 18.27
C SER A 22 22.79 8.27 16.96
N CYS A 23 22.57 8.88 15.79
CA CYS A 23 22.97 8.26 14.52
C CYS A 23 24.48 8.06 14.44
N GLN A 24 25.27 9.09 14.77
CA GLN A 24 26.74 9.02 14.74
C GLN A 24 27.29 7.98 15.72
N GLU A 25 26.71 7.89 16.92
CA GLU A 25 27.04 6.86 17.92
C GLU A 25 26.77 5.42 17.44
N ASN A 26 25.87 5.26 16.47
CA ASN A 26 25.46 3.97 15.90
C ASN A 26 26.00 3.76 14.47
N PHE A 27 27.10 4.42 14.09
CA PHE A 27 27.73 4.31 12.76
C PHE A 27 26.76 4.61 11.62
N ILE A 28 25.95 5.65 11.78
CA ILE A 28 25.14 6.24 10.73
C ILE A 28 25.67 7.64 10.47
N ILE A 29 25.74 8.01 9.19
CA ILE A 29 26.07 9.34 8.72
C ILE A 29 24.75 10.09 8.45
N PRO A 30 24.31 10.96 9.36
CA PRO A 30 23.09 11.75 9.17
C PRO A 30 23.39 13.04 8.39
N ASN A 31 22.81 13.17 7.20
CA ASN A 31 22.85 14.42 6.43
C ASN A 31 21.56 15.20 6.65
N LYS A 32 21.64 16.38 7.26
CA LYS A 32 20.45 17.23 7.48
C LYS A 32 19.99 17.84 6.16
N VAL A 33 18.69 17.76 5.88
CA VAL A 33 18.07 18.45 4.75
C VAL A 33 17.76 19.89 5.19
N GLU A 34 18.29 20.88 4.48
CA GLU A 34 18.12 22.29 4.86
C GLU A 34 16.69 22.79 4.66
N HIS A 35 16.00 22.24 3.67
CA HIS A 35 14.62 22.58 3.34
C HIS A 35 13.71 21.43 3.75
N ASP A 36 12.86 21.68 4.75
CA ASP A 36 11.92 20.70 5.27
C ASP A 36 10.79 20.45 4.24
N PHE A 37 10.91 19.34 3.52
CA PHE A 37 9.85 18.79 2.66
C PHE A 37 9.25 17.51 3.26
N GLY A 38 9.33 17.34 4.58
CA GLY A 38 8.81 16.18 5.32
C GLY A 38 9.87 15.19 5.82
N PHE A 39 11.12 15.31 5.34
CA PHE A 39 12.29 14.58 5.85
C PHE A 39 13.29 15.55 6.45
N ASP A 40 13.76 15.26 7.65
CA ASP A 40 14.75 16.07 8.35
C ASP A 40 16.17 15.60 8.03
N PHE A 41 16.35 14.28 7.83
CA PHE A 41 17.64 13.67 7.58
C PHE A 41 17.60 12.63 6.45
N LEU A 42 18.69 12.58 5.68
CA LEU A 42 19.06 11.45 4.83
C LEU A 42 20.24 10.74 5.49
N CYS A 43 20.01 9.51 5.92
CA CYS A 43 20.96 8.70 6.66
C CYS A 43 21.61 7.66 5.75
N GLN A 44 22.92 7.47 5.89
CA GLN A 44 23.68 6.39 5.26
C GLN A 44 24.41 5.58 6.33
N PRO A 45 24.47 4.25 6.23
CA PRO A 45 25.23 3.44 7.16
C PRO A 45 26.74 3.55 6.85
N ASP A 46 27.53 3.79 7.89
CA ASP A 46 28.97 3.62 7.88
C ASP A 46 29.29 2.14 8.15
N LEU A 47 30.03 1.51 7.24
CA LEU A 47 30.38 0.09 7.32
C LEU A 47 31.71 -0.13 8.06
N ALA A 48 32.26 0.89 8.72
CA ALA A 48 33.38 0.75 9.63
C ALA A 48 33.08 -0.26 10.76
N ALA A 49 34.11 -1.02 11.14
CA ALA A 49 34.03 -1.98 12.25
C ALA A 49 34.21 -1.33 13.64
N GLY A 50 34.57 -0.04 13.69
CA GLY A 50 34.82 0.73 14.91
C GLY A 50 35.24 2.16 14.60
N PHE A 51 35.23 3.04 15.60
CA PHE A 51 35.56 4.47 15.45
C PHE A 51 36.99 4.74 14.99
N ASP A 52 37.91 3.82 15.25
CA ASP A 52 39.32 3.90 14.87
C ASP A 52 39.60 3.25 13.49
N LYS A 53 38.58 2.74 12.81
CA LYS A 53 38.71 2.03 11.54
C LYS A 53 38.20 2.87 10.38
N ILE A 54 38.89 2.81 9.25
CA ILE A 54 38.40 3.33 7.98
C ILE A 54 37.47 2.28 7.39
N GLY A 55 36.24 2.67 7.07
CA GLY A 55 35.23 1.83 6.43
C GLY A 55 34.61 2.51 5.21
N PRO A 56 34.05 1.73 4.27
CA PRO A 56 33.24 2.30 3.21
C PRO A 56 31.90 2.79 3.75
N VAL A 57 31.35 3.82 3.10
CA VAL A 57 29.97 4.28 3.33
C VAL A 57 29.06 3.57 2.34
N ALA A 58 27.91 3.07 2.78
CA ALA A 58 26.99 2.43 1.83
C ALA A 58 26.34 3.46 0.89
N GLY A 59 26.13 3.06 -0.36
CA GLY A 59 25.47 3.90 -1.38
C GLY A 59 23.96 4.03 -1.26
N VAL A 60 23.35 3.60 -0.15
CA VAL A 60 21.91 3.65 0.08
C VAL A 60 21.57 4.76 1.07
N PHE A 61 20.54 5.54 0.73
CA PHE A 61 19.99 6.58 1.59
C PHE A 61 18.67 6.15 2.20
N VAL A 62 18.52 6.41 3.50
CA VAL A 62 17.26 6.23 4.23
C VAL A 62 16.81 7.58 4.78
N GLY A 63 15.59 7.99 4.43
CA GLY A 63 15.02 9.24 4.94
C GLY A 63 14.40 9.07 6.31
N PHE A 64 14.67 10.00 7.23
CA PHE A 64 14.00 10.05 8.53
C PHE A 64 13.25 11.36 8.71
N SER A 65 11.97 11.23 9.05
CA SER A 65 11.19 12.31 9.64
C SER A 65 11.34 12.24 11.16
N VAL A 66 11.81 13.32 11.78
CA VAL A 66 12.13 13.37 13.21
C VAL A 66 11.04 14.16 13.93
N ARG A 67 10.53 13.56 15.01
CA ARG A 67 9.55 14.19 15.90
C ARG A 67 10.04 14.07 17.33
N ALA A 68 10.09 15.20 18.01
CA ALA A 68 10.60 15.31 19.37
C ALA A 68 9.50 15.66 20.36
N THR A 69 9.64 15.21 21.60
CA THR A 69 8.67 15.45 22.68
C THR A 69 9.37 15.50 24.04
N ASP A 70 8.92 16.36 24.92
CA ASP A 70 9.33 16.45 26.33
C ASP A 70 8.23 15.92 27.28
N ARG A 71 7.18 15.32 26.72
CA ARG A 71 6.06 14.78 27.50
C ARG A 71 6.47 13.52 28.25
N ASN A 72 5.94 13.36 29.45
CA ASN A 72 6.17 12.18 30.30
C ASN A 72 5.79 10.87 29.61
N ASP A 73 4.69 10.87 28.84
CA ASP A 73 4.20 9.71 28.08
C ASP A 73 5.05 9.39 26.82
N GLY A 74 5.99 10.28 26.47
CA GLY A 74 6.87 10.14 25.32
C GLY A 74 6.16 10.14 23.97
N ARG A 75 4.88 10.54 23.90
CA ARG A 75 4.13 10.46 22.64
C ARG A 75 4.50 11.59 21.69
N ILE A 76 4.58 11.26 20.40
CA ILE A 76 4.66 12.23 19.30
C ILE A 76 3.35 12.28 18.53
N ARG A 77 3.20 13.33 17.73
CA ARG A 77 2.05 13.53 16.85
C ARG A 77 2.56 13.55 15.41
N LEU A 78 1.97 12.70 14.57
CA LEU A 78 2.14 12.73 13.12
C LEU A 78 0.90 13.37 12.50
N ASN A 79 1.10 14.32 11.59
CA ASN A 79 0.02 14.96 10.85
C ASN A 79 -0.22 14.23 9.50
N PRO A 80 -1.34 14.49 8.80
CA PRO A 80 -1.62 13.87 7.51
C PRO A 80 -0.57 14.17 6.43
N ALA A 81 -0.07 15.41 6.33
CA ALA A 81 0.91 15.80 5.32
C ALA A 81 2.25 15.05 5.48
N ASP A 82 2.70 14.84 6.71
CA ASP A 82 3.90 14.05 7.02
C ASP A 82 3.69 12.58 6.64
N ALA A 83 2.50 12.03 6.91
CA ALA A 83 2.16 10.65 6.57
C ALA A 83 2.08 10.46 5.04
N GLU A 84 1.50 11.41 4.32
CA GLU A 84 1.49 11.44 2.85
C GLU A 84 2.92 11.50 2.30
N CYS A 85 3.78 12.35 2.85
CA CYS A 85 5.18 12.44 2.44
C CYS A 85 5.94 11.12 2.66
N LEU A 86 5.78 10.50 3.84
CA LEU A 86 6.37 9.19 4.15
C LEU A 86 5.93 8.09 3.17
N LEU A 87 4.65 8.08 2.79
CA LEU A 87 4.10 7.09 1.84
C LEU A 87 4.50 7.35 0.38
N ALA A 88 4.63 8.62 -0.01
CA ALA A 88 4.99 9.01 -1.37
C ALA A 88 6.48 8.78 -1.69
N ALA A 89 7.34 8.69 -0.68
CA ALA A 89 8.78 8.51 -0.85
C ALA A 89 9.14 7.28 -1.67
N GLN A 90 9.95 7.47 -2.72
CA GLN A 90 10.43 6.41 -3.62
C GLN A 90 11.74 5.75 -3.15
N PHE A 91 12.12 5.97 -1.90
CA PHE A 91 13.28 5.40 -1.25
C PHE A 91 12.90 4.96 0.17
N PRO A 92 13.69 4.11 0.84
CA PRO A 92 13.38 3.68 2.20
C PRO A 92 13.29 4.87 3.16
N THR A 93 12.25 4.88 3.98
CA THR A 93 12.01 5.94 4.96
C THR A 93 11.65 5.38 6.34
N GLY A 94 11.76 6.23 7.35
CA GLY A 94 11.38 5.92 8.72
C GLY A 94 10.90 7.15 9.48
N LEU A 95 10.18 6.89 10.56
CA LEU A 95 9.77 7.89 11.55
C LEU A 95 10.65 7.74 12.79
N ALA A 96 11.32 8.81 13.20
CA ALA A 96 12.11 8.87 14.42
C ALA A 96 11.36 9.63 15.51
N LEU A 97 11.35 9.06 16.71
CA LEU A 97 10.79 9.64 17.93
C LEU A 97 11.94 9.94 18.89
N VAL A 98 12.04 11.21 19.30
CA VAL A 98 13.04 11.65 20.29
C VAL A 98 12.32 12.10 21.55
N LYS A 99 12.41 11.30 22.62
CA LYS A 99 11.91 11.66 23.93
C LYS A 99 13.01 12.40 24.70
N LEU A 100 12.76 13.63 25.11
CA LEU A 100 13.68 14.43 25.90
C LEU A 100 13.37 14.25 27.39
N ASP A 101 14.37 13.83 28.18
CA ASP A 101 14.30 13.79 29.65
C ASP A 101 15.09 14.96 30.26
N GLY A 102 15.10 16.09 29.53
CA GLY A 102 15.83 17.31 29.86
C GLY A 102 16.67 17.82 28.69
N PRO A 103 17.47 18.88 28.90
CA PRO A 103 18.27 19.50 27.83
C PRO A 103 19.41 18.61 27.32
N LYS A 104 19.87 17.69 28.17
CA LYS A 104 21.08 16.88 27.93
C LYS A 104 20.82 15.38 27.73
N SER A 105 19.65 14.89 28.11
CA SER A 105 19.29 13.47 28.03
C SER A 105 18.13 13.28 27.07
N ALA A 106 18.24 12.29 26.21
CA ALA A 106 17.18 11.89 25.30
C ALA A 106 17.24 10.40 25.01
N HIS A 107 16.07 9.81 24.77
CA HIS A 107 15.93 8.46 24.22
C HIS A 107 15.40 8.56 22.80
N VAL A 108 16.09 7.90 21.88
CA VAL A 108 15.74 7.89 20.46
C VAL A 108 15.18 6.53 20.10
N TYR A 109 14.03 6.56 19.41
CA TYR A 109 13.35 5.41 18.87
C TYR A 109 13.07 5.65 17.39
N PHE A 110 12.87 4.59 16.63
CA PHE A 110 12.56 4.67 15.22
C PHE A 110 11.61 3.59 14.77
N ARG A 111 10.92 3.82 13.67
CA ARG A 111 10.12 2.83 12.98
C ARG A 111 10.31 2.96 11.48
N MET A 112 10.84 1.91 10.86
CA MET A 112 10.97 1.84 9.41
C MET A 112 9.61 1.68 8.74
N MET A 113 9.49 2.20 7.51
CA MET A 113 8.34 1.99 6.64
C MET A 113 8.31 0.54 6.13
N GLY A 114 7.73 -0.35 6.93
CA GLY A 114 7.37 -1.72 6.54
C GLY A 114 5.90 -1.85 6.17
N ALA A 115 5.50 -3.00 5.63
CA ALA A 115 4.15 -3.20 5.08
C ALA A 115 3.03 -2.92 6.11
N ALA A 116 3.18 -3.38 7.35
CA ALA A 116 2.21 -3.11 8.41
C ALA A 116 2.09 -1.61 8.74
N PHE A 117 3.20 -0.88 8.70
CA PHE A 117 3.18 0.55 8.98
C PHE A 117 2.58 1.35 7.82
N ILE A 118 2.82 0.94 6.58
CA ILE A 118 2.17 1.51 5.39
C ILE A 118 0.64 1.37 5.47
N VAL A 119 0.15 0.17 5.80
CA VAL A 119 -1.29 -0.08 6.00
C VAL A 119 -1.83 0.85 7.09
N GLU A 120 -1.16 0.90 8.23
CA GLU A 120 -1.56 1.71 9.38
C GLU A 120 -1.62 3.23 9.06
N LEU A 121 -0.69 3.74 8.23
CA LEU A 121 -0.72 5.13 7.77
C LEU A 121 -1.79 5.36 6.71
N SER A 122 -2.04 4.39 5.82
CA SER A 122 -3.09 4.47 4.81
C SER A 122 -4.48 4.53 5.46
N GLU A 123 -4.72 3.70 6.48
CA GLU A 123 -5.95 3.74 7.29
C GLU A 123 -6.10 5.07 8.04
N PHE A 124 -4.99 5.63 8.53
CA PHE A 124 -4.99 6.94 9.15
C PHE A 124 -5.40 8.03 8.17
N LEU A 125 -4.85 8.05 6.96
CA LEU A 125 -5.21 9.01 5.90
C LEU A 125 -6.64 8.85 5.39
N ALA A 126 -7.16 7.62 5.37
CA ALA A 126 -8.57 7.35 5.05
C ALA A 126 -9.54 7.79 6.16
N SER A 127 -9.03 8.01 7.38
CA SER A 127 -9.85 8.44 8.52
C SER A 127 -10.03 9.97 8.59
N ALA A 128 -11.10 10.44 9.22
CA ALA A 128 -11.32 11.88 9.47
C ALA A 128 -10.39 12.48 10.56
N LYS A 129 -9.38 11.73 11.04
CA LYS A 129 -8.51 12.16 12.13
C LYS A 129 -7.47 13.16 11.64
N LYS A 130 -7.30 14.26 12.37
CA LYS A 130 -6.29 15.31 12.08
C LYS A 130 -4.87 14.95 12.53
N SER A 131 -4.70 13.81 13.20
CA SER A 131 -3.39 13.33 13.63
C SER A 131 -3.43 11.91 14.15
N LYS A 132 -2.26 11.29 14.11
CA LYS A 132 -1.97 10.00 14.73
C LYS A 132 -0.90 10.16 15.79
N HIS A 133 -0.98 9.37 16.85
CA HIS A 133 -0.01 9.37 17.94
C HIS A 133 0.81 8.10 17.91
N PHE A 134 2.11 8.23 18.18
CA PHE A 134 3.02 7.12 18.36
C PHE A 134 3.75 7.28 19.69
N HIS A 135 4.01 6.14 20.33
CA HIS A 135 4.69 6.03 21.61
C HIS A 135 5.98 5.23 21.41
N PRO A 136 6.94 5.32 22.34
CA PRO A 136 8.16 4.51 22.30
C PRO A 136 7.93 3.00 22.13
N LYS A 137 6.86 2.47 22.74
CA LYS A 137 6.47 1.05 22.61
C LYS A 137 6.04 0.62 21.20
N ASP A 138 5.67 1.58 20.36
CA ASP A 138 5.25 1.34 18.97
C ASP A 138 6.46 1.35 18.02
N MET A 139 7.68 1.50 18.55
CA MET A 139 8.92 1.76 17.83
C MET A 139 10.08 0.90 18.35
N ARG A 140 11.16 0.81 17.57
CA ARG A 140 12.42 0.14 17.93
C ARG A 140 13.38 1.14 18.57
N PRO A 141 14.24 0.72 19.52
CA PRO A 141 15.27 1.59 20.10
C PRO A 141 16.37 1.89 19.08
N VAL A 142 16.97 3.09 19.13
CA VAL A 142 18.01 3.51 18.18
C VAL A 142 19.22 2.58 18.11
N ALA A 143 19.51 1.77 19.14
CA ALA A 143 20.60 0.80 19.09
C ALA A 143 20.48 -0.20 17.92
N GLU A 144 19.27 -0.45 17.43
CA GLU A 144 18.99 -1.38 16.32
C GLU A 144 18.93 -0.69 14.95
N ILE A 145 19.19 0.62 14.88
CA ILE A 145 18.96 1.41 13.66
C ILE A 145 19.87 0.99 12.51
N ARG A 146 21.11 0.59 12.82
CA ARG A 146 22.10 0.19 11.81
C ARG A 146 21.64 -1.08 11.10
N ASP A 147 21.21 -2.08 11.86
CA ASP A 147 20.72 -3.35 11.33
C ASP A 147 19.45 -3.15 10.51
N ALA A 148 18.52 -2.34 11.02
CA ALA A 148 17.30 -2.00 10.29
C ALA A 148 17.57 -1.26 8.97
N ILE A 149 18.54 -0.35 8.94
CA ILE A 149 18.98 0.30 7.70
C ILE A 149 19.59 -0.72 6.74
N GLY A 150 20.38 -1.68 7.24
CA GLY A 150 20.91 -2.79 6.45
C GLY A 150 19.82 -3.62 5.79
N GLU A 151 18.76 -3.97 6.54
CA GLU A 151 17.60 -4.71 6.02
C GLU A 151 16.89 -3.96 4.89
N VAL A 152 16.59 -2.67 5.08
CA VAL A 152 15.85 -1.89 4.07
C VAL A 152 16.69 -1.50 2.86
N SER A 153 18.01 -1.66 2.95
CA SER A 153 18.95 -1.39 1.86
C SER A 153 19.05 -2.55 0.86
N ALA A 154 18.40 -3.69 1.14
CA ALA A 154 18.40 -4.82 0.24
C ALA A 154 17.76 -4.48 -1.12
N PRO A 155 18.31 -4.95 -2.26
CA PRO A 155 17.72 -4.73 -3.57
C PRO A 155 16.27 -5.22 -3.64
N GLY A 156 15.35 -4.36 -4.07
CA GLY A 156 13.92 -4.71 -4.18
C GLY A 156 13.11 -4.67 -2.90
N TYR A 157 13.72 -4.28 -1.77
CA TYR A 157 13.03 -4.17 -0.50
C TYR A 157 11.78 -3.28 -0.57
N LEU A 158 11.91 -2.08 -1.16
CA LEU A 158 10.82 -1.11 -1.21
C LEU A 158 9.64 -1.64 -2.03
N GLU A 159 9.91 -2.24 -3.19
CA GLU A 159 8.89 -2.81 -4.06
C GLU A 159 8.19 -4.00 -3.38
N GLN A 160 8.95 -4.86 -2.72
CA GLN A 160 8.39 -5.99 -1.97
C GLN A 160 7.49 -5.50 -0.82
N VAL A 161 7.96 -4.54 -0.04
CA VAL A 161 7.18 -3.96 1.06
C VAL A 161 5.90 -3.30 0.56
N ARG A 162 5.95 -2.58 -0.56
CA ARG A 162 4.78 -1.95 -1.18
C ARG A 162 3.80 -2.99 -1.72
N ALA A 163 4.29 -4.05 -2.35
CA ALA A 163 3.44 -5.16 -2.80
C ALA A 163 2.77 -5.86 -1.60
N ASP A 164 3.52 -6.14 -0.53
CA ASP A 164 2.97 -6.72 0.69
C ASP A 164 1.92 -5.81 1.35
N ALA A 165 2.15 -4.50 1.35
CA ALA A 165 1.17 -3.53 1.86
C ALA A 165 -0.10 -3.50 0.98
N ALA A 166 0.07 -3.43 -0.35
CA ALA A 166 -1.04 -3.44 -1.30
C ALA A 166 -1.88 -4.72 -1.16
N ARG A 167 -1.22 -5.87 -1.00
CA ARG A 167 -1.90 -7.16 -0.75
C ARG A 167 -2.74 -7.08 0.53
N LYS A 168 -2.16 -6.61 1.64
CA LYS A 168 -2.86 -6.49 2.93
C LYS A 168 -4.05 -5.52 2.89
N ILE A 169 -3.98 -4.47 2.07
CA ILE A 169 -5.10 -3.52 1.87
C ILE A 169 -6.20 -4.15 1.02
N ALA A 170 -5.84 -4.90 -0.02
CA ALA A 170 -6.79 -5.46 -0.98
C ALA A 170 -7.47 -6.75 -0.49
N GLU A 171 -6.73 -7.65 0.18
CA GLU A 171 -7.22 -8.96 0.61
C GLU A 171 -8.56 -8.94 1.38
N PRO A 172 -8.79 -8.03 2.35
CA PRO A 172 -10.06 -7.95 3.06
C PRO A 172 -11.25 -7.56 2.16
N ILE A 173 -10.98 -6.85 1.06
CA ILE A 173 -12.00 -6.34 0.14
C ILE A 173 -12.31 -7.40 -0.93
N THR A 174 -11.29 -8.12 -1.39
CA THR A 174 -11.38 -8.88 -2.64
C THR A 174 -11.11 -10.37 -2.49
N GLY A 175 -10.82 -10.84 -1.28
CA GLY A 175 -10.32 -12.19 -1.06
C GLY A 175 -8.84 -12.32 -1.46
N PRO A 176 -8.32 -13.56 -1.58
CA PRO A 176 -6.90 -13.80 -1.86
C PRO A 176 -6.40 -13.04 -3.11
N VAL A 177 -5.35 -12.24 -2.94
CA VAL A 177 -4.76 -11.43 -4.02
C VAL A 177 -3.36 -11.93 -4.33
N GLN A 178 -3.11 -12.26 -5.59
CA GLN A 178 -1.75 -12.48 -6.08
C GLN A 178 -1.23 -11.19 -6.71
N ILE A 179 -0.10 -10.72 -6.18
CA ILE A 179 0.61 -9.56 -6.68
C ILE A 179 1.94 -10.02 -7.27
N GLN A 180 2.15 -9.73 -8.55
CA GLN A 180 3.42 -9.99 -9.23
C GLN A 180 4.11 -8.66 -9.54
N ILE A 181 5.41 -8.58 -9.23
CA ILE A 181 6.26 -7.45 -9.57
C ILE A 181 7.08 -7.85 -10.79
N HIS A 182 6.80 -7.24 -11.93
CA HIS A 182 7.62 -7.40 -13.14
C HIS A 182 8.56 -6.22 -13.26
N ARG A 183 9.87 -6.49 -13.35
CA ARG A 183 10.87 -5.47 -13.70
C ARG A 183 11.13 -5.56 -15.20
N ASP A 184 10.91 -4.48 -15.92
CA ASP A 184 11.30 -4.40 -17.32
C ASP A 184 12.78 -4.05 -17.48
N ALA A 185 13.26 -4.01 -18.73
CA ALA A 185 14.64 -3.67 -19.06
C ALA A 185 15.03 -2.24 -18.63
N ASP A 186 14.05 -1.37 -18.42
CA ASP A 186 14.23 0.01 -17.97
C ASP A 186 14.15 0.13 -16.44
N SER A 187 14.14 -1.01 -15.72
CA SER A 187 14.00 -1.09 -14.26
C SER A 187 12.70 -0.50 -13.71
N GLN A 188 11.65 -0.38 -14.53
CA GLN A 188 10.32 -0.01 -14.06
C GLN A 188 9.61 -1.24 -13.49
N ALA A 189 9.06 -1.08 -12.29
CA ALA A 189 8.26 -2.12 -11.64
C ALA A 189 6.80 -2.00 -12.06
N THR A 190 6.26 -3.05 -12.70
CA THR A 190 4.83 -3.19 -12.97
C THR A 190 4.21 -4.11 -11.92
N LEU A 191 3.21 -3.58 -11.21
CA LEU A 191 2.40 -4.33 -10.25
C LEU A 191 1.22 -4.96 -11.01
N ILE A 192 1.17 -6.28 -11.08
CA ILE A 192 0.02 -7.01 -11.62
C ILE A 192 -0.78 -7.56 -10.46
N THR A 193 -2.02 -7.09 -10.31
CA THR A 193 -2.98 -7.56 -9.32
C THR A 193 -3.94 -8.53 -10.01
N SER A 194 -3.95 -9.81 -9.62
CA SER A 194 -5.03 -10.72 -10.02
C SER A 194 -6.08 -10.79 -8.92
N LEU A 195 -7.28 -10.32 -9.24
CA LEU A 195 -8.46 -10.38 -8.38
C LEU A 195 -9.30 -11.58 -8.81
N ASP A 196 -9.54 -12.52 -7.90
CA ASP A 196 -10.55 -13.56 -8.13
C ASP A 196 -11.94 -13.00 -7.82
N MET A 197 -12.46 -12.20 -8.75
CA MET A 197 -13.79 -11.61 -8.63
C MET A 197 -14.91 -12.66 -8.59
N TYR A 198 -14.64 -13.89 -9.02
CA TYR A 198 -15.61 -14.99 -8.94
C TYR A 198 -15.81 -15.45 -7.50
N ALA A 199 -14.75 -15.52 -6.70
CA ALA A 199 -14.86 -15.87 -5.28
C ALA A 199 -15.74 -14.88 -4.49
N TRP A 200 -15.74 -13.59 -4.86
CA TRP A 200 -16.59 -12.57 -4.23
C TRP A 200 -18.05 -12.64 -4.71
N CYS A 201 -18.26 -12.96 -6.00
CA CYS A 201 -19.59 -13.27 -6.53
C CYS A 201 -20.24 -14.49 -5.85
N GLU A 202 -19.48 -15.43 -5.30
CA GLU A 202 -20.03 -16.63 -4.64
C GLU A 202 -20.42 -16.41 -3.17
N GLN A 203 -19.91 -15.36 -2.51
CA GLN A 203 -20.03 -15.18 -1.05
C GLN A 203 -20.97 -14.05 -0.61
N GLY A 204 -21.26 -13.08 -1.49
CA GLY A 204 -22.17 -11.95 -1.17
C GLY A 204 -23.66 -12.30 -1.24
N THR A 205 -24.52 -11.44 -0.68
CA THR A 205 -25.97 -11.50 -0.93
C THR A 205 -26.28 -11.19 -2.40
N PRO A 206 -27.43 -11.62 -2.97
CA PRO A 206 -27.78 -11.35 -4.36
C PRO A 206 -27.72 -9.85 -4.75
N ALA A 207 -28.07 -8.96 -3.81
CA ALA A 207 -28.01 -7.51 -4.04
C ALA A 207 -26.57 -6.97 -4.07
N GLU A 208 -25.67 -7.49 -3.23
CA GLU A 208 -24.25 -7.13 -3.24
C GLU A 208 -23.56 -7.66 -4.51
N GLN A 209 -23.92 -8.86 -4.94
CA GLN A 209 -23.46 -9.44 -6.20
C GLN A 209 -23.89 -8.59 -7.40
N GLU A 210 -25.15 -8.14 -7.42
CA GLU A 210 -25.67 -7.26 -8.48
C GLU A 210 -24.99 -5.89 -8.46
N ALA A 211 -24.82 -5.27 -7.30
CA ALA A 211 -24.12 -3.99 -7.16
C ALA A 211 -22.65 -4.06 -7.64
N LEU A 212 -21.93 -5.13 -7.27
CA LEU A 212 -20.58 -5.38 -7.75
C LEU A 212 -20.53 -5.59 -9.26
N TYR A 213 -21.43 -6.41 -9.79
CA TYR A 213 -21.50 -6.67 -11.23
C TYR A 213 -21.73 -5.36 -12.00
N LEU A 214 -22.67 -4.54 -11.53
CA LEU A 214 -22.96 -3.23 -12.11
C LEU A 214 -21.78 -2.26 -11.98
N ALA A 215 -21.06 -2.25 -10.87
CA ALA A 215 -19.89 -1.40 -10.68
C ALA A 215 -18.70 -1.82 -11.56
N THR A 216 -18.52 -3.12 -11.77
CA THR A 216 -17.37 -3.69 -12.48
C THR A 216 -17.59 -3.70 -13.99
N PHE A 217 -18.76 -4.17 -14.41
CA PHE A 217 -19.07 -4.42 -15.81
C PHE A 217 -20.03 -3.39 -16.39
N GLY A 218 -20.65 -2.53 -15.57
CA GLY A 218 -21.75 -1.63 -15.94
C GLY A 218 -23.08 -2.37 -16.07
N GLU A 219 -24.17 -1.65 -16.36
CA GLU A 219 -25.46 -2.28 -16.64
C GLU A 219 -25.35 -3.31 -17.77
N PRO A 220 -25.94 -4.52 -17.63
CA PRO A 220 -25.88 -5.57 -18.64
C PRO A 220 -26.29 -5.08 -20.03
N VAL A 221 -27.31 -4.21 -20.09
CA VAL A 221 -27.85 -3.65 -21.33
C VAL A 221 -26.82 -2.77 -22.05
N GLY A 222 -25.92 -2.11 -21.31
CA GLY A 222 -24.85 -1.30 -21.88
C GLY A 222 -23.58 -2.06 -22.24
N SER A 223 -23.50 -3.37 -21.95
CA SER A 223 -22.28 -4.16 -22.19
C SER A 223 -21.95 -4.24 -23.68
N ASP A 224 -22.95 -4.54 -24.51
CA ASP A 224 -22.80 -4.59 -25.96
C ASP A 224 -22.39 -3.24 -26.55
N GLN A 225 -22.86 -2.14 -25.96
CA GLN A 225 -22.52 -0.79 -26.39
C GLN A 225 -21.07 -0.45 -26.03
N ARG A 226 -20.65 -0.71 -24.78
CA ARG A 226 -19.26 -0.53 -24.33
C ARG A 226 -18.27 -1.38 -25.15
N MET A 227 -18.64 -2.63 -25.46
CA MET A 227 -17.82 -3.53 -26.29
C MET A 227 -17.68 -3.04 -27.73
N ARG A 228 -18.69 -2.38 -28.29
CA ARG A 228 -18.60 -1.73 -29.61
C ARG A 228 -17.74 -0.46 -29.58
N GLU A 229 -17.80 0.30 -28.49
CA GLU A 229 -17.00 1.52 -28.29
C GLU A 229 -15.51 1.24 -28.07
N LEU A 230 -15.15 0.06 -27.55
CA LEU A 230 -13.76 -0.35 -27.31
C LEU A 230 -12.91 -0.60 -28.58
N ALA A 231 -13.48 -0.41 -29.78
CA ALA A 231 -12.78 -0.47 -31.08
C ALA A 231 -11.84 -1.69 -31.25
N LEU A 232 -12.21 -2.84 -30.68
CA LEU A 232 -11.42 -4.06 -30.79
C LEU A 232 -11.57 -4.63 -32.21
N SER A 233 -10.46 -4.75 -32.94
CA SER A 233 -10.45 -5.34 -34.28
C SER A 233 -11.14 -6.72 -34.28
N GLY A 234 -11.96 -6.98 -35.30
CA GLY A 234 -12.90 -8.11 -35.33
C GLY A 234 -12.30 -9.52 -35.11
N LYS A 235 -10.97 -9.67 -35.17
CA LYS A 235 -10.27 -10.91 -34.82
C LYS A 235 -10.27 -11.22 -33.31
N VAL A 236 -10.33 -10.23 -32.42
CA VAL A 236 -10.34 -10.44 -30.95
C VAL A 236 -11.75 -10.77 -30.43
N MET A 237 -12.79 -10.21 -31.07
CA MET A 237 -14.20 -10.45 -30.74
C MET A 237 -14.65 -11.90 -30.97
N GLY A 238 -13.98 -12.65 -31.86
CA GLY A 238 -14.29 -14.06 -32.13
C GLY A 238 -14.01 -14.99 -30.95
N ALA A 239 -12.98 -14.68 -30.14
CA ALA A 239 -12.64 -15.46 -28.95
C ALA A 239 -13.53 -15.11 -27.74
N TRP A 240 -13.98 -13.85 -27.62
CA TRP A 240 -14.80 -13.39 -26.50
C TRP A 240 -16.29 -13.68 -26.64
N ARG A 241 -16.80 -13.91 -27.86
CA ARG A 241 -18.16 -14.45 -28.06
C ARG A 241 -18.37 -15.86 -27.46
N ILE A 242 -17.29 -16.54 -27.12
CA ILE A 242 -17.30 -17.88 -26.53
C ILE A 242 -17.26 -17.80 -24.98
N CYS A 243 -17.06 -16.60 -24.40
CA CYS A 243 -17.20 -16.39 -22.96
C CYS A 243 -18.69 -16.20 -22.63
N PRO A 244 -19.38 -17.18 -22.03
CA PRO A 244 -20.83 -17.13 -21.88
C PRO A 244 -21.18 -16.27 -20.67
N SER A 245 -21.77 -15.09 -20.90
CA SER A 245 -22.42 -14.29 -19.86
C SER A 245 -23.70 -14.94 -19.30
N ARG A 246 -24.13 -16.09 -19.85
CA ARG A 246 -25.22 -16.94 -19.33
C ARG A 246 -24.97 -18.39 -19.69
N MET A 247 -24.60 -19.21 -18.74
CA MET A 247 -24.53 -20.66 -18.94
C MET A 247 -25.96 -21.25 -18.82
N CYS A 248 -26.70 -21.19 -19.93
CA CYS A 248 -27.92 -21.96 -20.15
C CYS A 248 -27.66 -22.88 -21.35
N TRP A 249 -27.44 -24.17 -21.13
CA TRP A 249 -27.39 -25.14 -22.22
C TRP A 249 -28.81 -25.52 -22.64
N PRO A 250 -29.17 -25.45 -23.94
CA PRO A 250 -30.43 -26.00 -24.41
C PRO A 250 -30.39 -27.54 -24.32
N VAL A 251 -31.40 -28.10 -23.67
CA VAL A 251 -31.64 -29.56 -23.63
C VAL A 251 -32.26 -29.98 -24.96
N SER A 252 -31.44 -30.25 -25.97
CA SER A 252 -31.91 -30.95 -27.17
C SER A 252 -30.77 -31.70 -27.87
N SER A 253 -30.07 -32.56 -27.13
CA SER A 253 -29.50 -33.85 -27.61
C SER A 253 -28.47 -34.34 -26.58
N TRP A 254 -28.81 -35.38 -25.83
CA TRP A 254 -27.83 -36.15 -25.06
C TRP A 254 -27.86 -37.59 -25.57
N THR A 255 -26.77 -38.00 -26.21
CA THR A 255 -26.36 -39.40 -26.22
C THR A 255 -25.45 -39.56 -25.00
N ILE A 256 -25.90 -40.34 -24.01
CA ILE A 256 -25.14 -40.59 -22.78
C ILE A 256 -23.96 -41.52 -23.12
N PRO A 257 -22.70 -41.17 -22.79
CA PRO A 257 -21.59 -42.11 -22.89
C PRO A 257 -21.77 -43.26 -21.88
N PRO A 258 -21.43 -44.51 -22.23
CA PRO A 258 -21.58 -45.64 -21.32
C PRO A 258 -20.61 -45.48 -20.13
N GLY A 259 -21.14 -45.33 -18.92
CA GLY A 259 -20.33 -45.29 -17.69
C GLY A 259 -20.90 -44.49 -16.50
N CYS A 260 -21.83 -43.56 -16.72
CA CYS A 260 -22.39 -42.75 -15.63
C CYS A 260 -23.72 -43.32 -15.12
N ALA A 261 -23.65 -44.19 -14.11
CA ALA A 261 -24.80 -44.71 -13.40
C ALA A 261 -24.86 -44.18 -11.96
N SER A 262 -25.63 -43.11 -11.72
CA SER A 262 -26.39 -42.92 -10.47
C SER A 262 -27.25 -41.65 -10.50
N ARG A 263 -28.57 -41.90 -10.54
CA ARG A 263 -29.77 -41.04 -10.42
C ARG A 263 -29.59 -39.57 -9.94
N PRO A 264 -30.14 -38.58 -10.66
CA PRO A 264 -30.40 -37.25 -10.10
C PRO A 264 -31.63 -37.28 -9.18
N ARG A 265 -31.54 -36.64 -8.00
CA ARG A 265 -32.72 -36.26 -7.21
C ARG A 265 -33.37 -35.05 -7.88
N LEU A 266 -34.64 -35.19 -8.23
CA LEU A 266 -35.45 -34.10 -8.80
C LEU A 266 -35.85 -33.11 -7.71
N CYS A 267 -35.61 -31.82 -7.95
CA CYS A 267 -36.14 -30.72 -7.18
C CYS A 267 -37.39 -30.17 -7.91
N PRO A 268 -38.55 -30.00 -7.24
CA PRO A 268 -39.75 -29.56 -7.92
C PRO A 268 -39.78 -28.02 -7.97
N GLN A 269 -39.16 -27.45 -9.00
CA GLN A 269 -39.50 -26.19 -9.68
C GLN A 269 -38.29 -25.73 -10.51
N ASN A 270 -38.49 -25.67 -11.83
CA ASN A 270 -37.55 -25.22 -12.86
C ASN A 270 -36.29 -26.07 -13.09
N TYR A 271 -36.26 -26.70 -14.27
CA TYR A 271 -35.16 -27.49 -14.83
C TYR A 271 -33.82 -26.75 -14.80
N ARG A 272 -32.95 -27.03 -13.82
CA ARG A 272 -31.52 -26.68 -13.83
C ARG A 272 -30.70 -27.72 -13.05
N CYS A 273 -29.69 -28.29 -13.70
CA CYS A 273 -28.62 -29.01 -13.03
C CYS A 273 -27.41 -28.08 -12.92
N CYS A 274 -26.95 -27.81 -11.69
CA CYS A 274 -25.68 -27.12 -11.45
C CYS A 274 -24.58 -28.19 -11.36
N VAL A 275 -23.58 -28.12 -12.22
CA VAL A 275 -22.29 -28.81 -12.04
C VAL A 275 -21.25 -27.72 -11.73
N PRO A 276 -20.43 -27.84 -10.68
CA PRO A 276 -19.42 -26.84 -10.37
C PRO A 276 -18.28 -26.90 -11.41
N PRO A 277 -17.77 -25.76 -11.91
CA PRO A 277 -16.58 -25.74 -12.75
C PRO A 277 -15.31 -25.90 -11.89
N THR A 278 -14.42 -26.80 -12.30
CA THR A 278 -13.13 -27.10 -11.66
C THR A 278 -11.96 -26.27 -12.22
N SER A 279 -12.21 -25.11 -12.85
CA SER A 279 -11.15 -24.32 -13.48
C SER A 279 -11.05 -22.90 -12.91
N THR A 280 -10.05 -22.69 -12.05
CA THR A 280 -9.56 -21.38 -11.62
C THR A 280 -9.17 -20.57 -12.86
N THR A 281 -9.92 -19.51 -13.16
CA THR A 281 -9.65 -18.65 -14.32
C THR A 281 -9.11 -17.33 -13.80
N SER A 282 -7.78 -17.14 -13.86
CA SER A 282 -7.14 -15.87 -13.46
C SER A 282 -7.27 -14.85 -14.58
N ALA A 283 -7.86 -13.70 -14.29
CA ALA A 283 -7.79 -12.54 -15.18
C ALA A 283 -6.56 -11.69 -14.84
N THR A 284 -5.69 -11.45 -15.83
CA THR A 284 -4.52 -10.57 -15.71
C THR A 284 -4.91 -9.16 -16.14
N TYR A 285 -4.90 -8.20 -15.21
CA TYR A 285 -5.03 -6.78 -15.53
C TYR A 285 -3.66 -6.11 -15.42
N THR A 286 -3.23 -5.44 -16.50
CA THR A 286 -2.00 -4.65 -16.51
C THR A 286 -2.36 -3.20 -16.19
N LEU A 287 -2.10 -2.75 -14.96
CA LEU A 287 -2.15 -1.32 -14.63
C LEU A 287 -0.74 -0.75 -14.77
N ARG A 288 -0.51 0.03 -15.83
CA ARG A 288 0.73 0.77 -16.01
C ARG A 288 0.68 2.00 -15.10
N ALA A 289 1.52 2.04 -14.07
CA ALA A 289 1.68 3.25 -13.27
C ALA A 289 2.46 4.28 -14.09
N SER A 290 1.75 5.12 -14.86
CA SER A 290 2.36 6.31 -15.44
C SER A 290 2.63 7.34 -14.33
N PRO A 291 3.80 7.99 -14.29
CA PRO A 291 4.02 9.14 -13.43
C PRO A 291 3.27 10.32 -14.04
N LEU A 292 2.09 10.65 -13.53
CA LEU A 292 1.41 11.90 -13.89
C LEU A 292 1.04 12.72 -12.63
N PRO A 293 1.10 14.05 -12.73
CA PRO A 293 0.96 14.96 -11.61
C PRO A 293 -0.50 15.07 -11.19
N PHE A 294 -0.75 15.20 -9.89
CA PHE A 294 -2.06 15.61 -9.37
C PHE A 294 -2.33 17.08 -9.73
N PRO A 295 -3.43 17.43 -10.40
CA PRO A 295 -3.93 18.80 -10.39
C PRO A 295 -4.81 19.03 -9.14
N PRO A 296 -4.86 20.26 -8.59
CA PRO A 296 -5.62 20.56 -7.39
C PRO A 296 -7.09 20.84 -7.69
N GLY A 297 -7.95 20.43 -6.75
CA GLY A 297 -9.21 21.12 -6.43
C GLY A 297 -10.45 20.77 -7.26
N LEU A 298 -11.43 20.12 -6.61
CA LEU A 298 -12.85 20.28 -6.92
C LEU A 298 -13.64 20.31 -5.60
N SER A 299 -13.88 21.54 -5.14
CA SER A 299 -14.84 21.86 -4.08
C SER A 299 -16.26 21.67 -4.64
N ARG A 300 -17.11 20.87 -3.97
CA ARG A 300 -18.55 20.81 -4.28
C ARG A 300 -19.36 21.46 -3.17
N THR A 301 -19.84 22.67 -3.46
CA THR A 301 -20.96 23.33 -2.81
C THR A 301 -22.25 22.58 -3.18
N VAL A 302 -23.02 22.17 -2.17
CA VAL A 302 -24.42 21.74 -2.34
C VAL A 302 -25.30 22.90 -1.86
N SER A 303 -25.98 23.55 -2.80
CA SER A 303 -27.09 24.46 -2.48
C SER A 303 -28.38 23.68 -2.69
N ALA A 304 -29.11 23.45 -1.60
CA ALA A 304 -30.50 23.02 -1.64
C ALA A 304 -31.38 24.27 -1.79
N ARG A 305 -32.28 24.27 -2.77
CA ARG A 305 -33.50 25.08 -2.73
C ARG A 305 -34.69 24.14 -2.63
N THR A 306 -35.50 24.41 -1.61
CA THR A 306 -36.91 24.02 -1.44
C THR A 306 -37.76 24.56 -2.58
#